data_AF-A0A6A4RAS3-F1
#
_entry.id   AF-A0A6A4RAS3-F1
#
_cell.length_a   1.000
_cell.length_b   1.000
_cell.length_c   1.000
_cell.angle_alpha   90.00
_cell.angle_beta   90.00
_cell.angle_gamma   90.00
#
_symmetry.space_group_name_H-M   'P 1'
#
loop_
_entity.id
_entity.type
_entity.pdbx_description
1 polymer ?
#
loop_
_entity_poly.entity_id
_entity_poly.type
_entity_poly.pdbx_seq_one_letter_code
_entity_poly.pdbx_strand_id
1 'polypeptide(L)'
;MTEFKQTASGEFTGTYVFQGRSQYETGTLSDCKLKRLVLQCIWTDAYGSGDWRVKFSRDFVKFQGLWFGSVGQIEEFGNKGGMRWDGVRKQSLSSSGTGA
;
A
#
# COMPACT_ATOMS: atom_id res chain seq x y z
N MET A 1 0.34 -9.84 1.92
CA MET A 1 0.62 -9.03 3.14
C MET A 1 1.22 -7.70 2.70
N THR A 2 0.88 -6.57 3.34
CA THR A 2 1.42 -5.25 2.98
C THR A 2 2.11 -4.60 4.19
N GLU A 3 3.35 -4.16 3.99
CA GLU A 3 4.18 -3.48 4.98
C GLU A 3 4.41 -2.03 4.54
N PHE A 4 4.35 -1.09 5.49
CA PHE A 4 4.59 0.33 5.23
C PHE A 4 5.69 0.85 6.13
N LYS A 5 6.54 1.70 5.57
CA LYS A 5 7.60 2.41 6.28
C LYS A 5 7.48 3.89 5.98
N GLN A 6 7.65 4.71 7.00
CA GLN A 6 7.82 6.14 6.81
C GLN A 6 9.32 6.41 6.68
N THR A 7 9.71 7.15 5.65
CA THR A 7 11.09 7.58 5.42
C THR A 7 11.45 8.73 6.37
N ALA A 8 12.74 9.05 6.47
CA ALA A 8 13.21 10.20 7.25
C ALA A 8 12.67 11.54 6.72
N SER A 9 12.34 11.63 5.41
CA SER A 9 11.67 12.77 4.79
C SER A 9 10.17 12.85 5.12
N GLY A 10 9.63 11.87 5.84
CA GLY A 10 8.21 11.80 6.20
C GLY A 10 7.32 11.16 5.13
N GLU A 11 7.89 10.72 4.01
CA GLU A 11 7.18 10.05 2.92
C GLU A 11 6.84 8.61 3.30
N PHE A 12 5.75 8.08 2.75
CA PHE A 12 5.44 6.65 2.92
C PHE A 12 6.03 5.86 1.77
N THR A 13 6.56 4.69 2.09
CA THR A 13 6.90 3.63 1.14
C THR A 13 6.34 2.33 1.65
N GLY A 14 6.22 1.33 0.78
CA GLY A 14 5.76 0.03 1.22
C GLY A 14 6.22 -1.10 0.33
N THR A 15 6.01 -2.31 0.84
CA THR A 15 6.18 -3.54 0.08
C THR A 15 4.96 -4.41 0.29
N TYR A 16 4.63 -5.21 -0.71
CA TYR A 16 3.57 -6.18 -0.60
C TYR A 16 3.99 -7.51 -1.21
N VAL A 17 3.44 -8.58 -0.66
CA VAL A 17 3.59 -9.94 -1.19
C VAL A 17 2.26 -10.39 -1.75
N PHE A 18 2.29 -10.90 -2.98
CA PHE A 18 1.15 -11.42 -3.71
C PHE A 18 1.49 -12.78 -4.33
N GLN A 19 0.45 -13.56 -4.64
CA GLN A 19 0.60 -14.83 -5.34
C GLN A 19 0.75 -14.54 -6.83
N GLY A 20 1.95 -14.72 -7.36
CA GLY A 20 2.22 -14.70 -8.80
C GLY A 20 1.83 -16.02 -9.46
N ARG A 21 2.21 -16.18 -10.74
CA ARG A 21 1.85 -17.37 -11.54
C ARG A 21 2.37 -18.69 -10.95
N SER A 22 3.57 -18.66 -10.37
CA SER A 22 4.28 -19.88 -9.94
C SER A 22 4.75 -19.81 -8.48
N GLN A 23 4.92 -18.61 -7.93
CA GLN A 23 5.47 -18.39 -6.61
C GLN A 23 4.93 -17.09 -6.01
N TYR A 24 5.17 -16.90 -4.72
CA TYR A 24 4.95 -15.59 -4.10
C TYR A 24 5.97 -14.59 -4.62
N GLU A 25 5.48 -13.43 -5.04
CA GLU A 25 6.28 -12.34 -5.57
C GLU A 25 6.13 -11.10 -4.69
N THR A 26 7.09 -10.20 -4.79
CA THR A 26 7.12 -8.95 -4.01
C THR A 26 7.00 -7.76 -4.94
N GLY A 27 6.08 -6.85 -4.62
CA GLY A 27 6.00 -5.53 -5.24
C GLY A 27 6.27 -4.42 -4.23
N THR A 28 6.39 -3.20 -4.73
CA THR A 28 6.69 -1.99 -3.97
C THR A 28 5.57 -0.95 -4.11
N LEU A 29 5.48 -0.07 -3.11
CA LEU A 29 4.63 1.11 -3.10
C LEU A 29 5.52 2.35 -2.95
N SER A 30 5.45 3.25 -3.91
CA SER A 30 6.24 4.49 -3.99
C SER A 30 5.37 5.71 -4.32
N ASP A 31 5.94 6.91 -4.28
CA ASP A 31 5.22 8.20 -4.45
C ASP A 31 3.93 8.26 -3.61
N CYS A 32 4.03 7.82 -2.35
CA CYS A 32 2.85 7.72 -1.50
C CYS A 32 2.50 9.07 -0.87
N LYS A 33 1.25 9.48 -1.09
CA LYS A 33 0.66 10.71 -0.55
C LYS A 33 -0.43 10.35 0.45
N LEU A 34 -0.18 10.62 1.73
CA LEU A 34 -1.15 10.41 2.80
C LEU A 34 -1.95 11.70 3.05
N LYS A 35 -3.28 11.63 2.90
CA LYS A 35 -4.20 12.70 3.28
C LYS A 35 -5.29 12.15 4.20
N ARG A 36 -5.26 12.58 5.47
CA ARG A 36 -6.09 12.02 6.55
C ARG A 36 -5.84 10.51 6.72
N LEU A 37 -6.79 9.67 6.31
CA LEU A 37 -6.69 8.20 6.35
C LEU A 37 -6.62 7.59 4.95
N VAL A 38 -6.49 8.40 3.90
CA VAL A 38 -6.40 7.92 2.53
C VAL A 38 -4.95 7.98 2.07
N LEU A 39 -4.39 6.83 1.73
CA LEU A 39 -3.05 6.70 1.17
C LEU A 39 -3.18 6.37 -0.31
N GLN A 40 -2.59 7.21 -1.15
CA GLN A 40 -2.47 6.97 -2.58
C GLN A 40 -0.99 6.76 -2.90
N CYS A 41 -0.65 5.71 -3.64
CA CYS A 41 0.71 5.36 -4.05
C CYS A 41 0.70 4.91 -5.51
N ILE A 42 1.90 4.76 -6.07
CA ILE A 42 2.14 3.97 -7.27
C ILE A 42 2.61 2.59 -6.81
N TRP A 43 1.92 1.53 -7.23
CA TRP A 43 2.41 0.16 -7.07
C TRP A 43 3.34 -0.19 -8.22
N THR A 44 4.35 -1.02 -7.96
CA THR A 44 5.22 -1.59 -9.01
C THR A 44 5.57 -3.02 -8.65
N ASP A 45 5.44 -3.94 -9.60
CA ASP A 45 5.87 -5.33 -9.47
C ASP A 45 6.38 -5.88 -10.82
N ALA A 46 6.55 -7.20 -10.93
CA ALA A 46 7.03 -7.86 -12.15
C ALA A 46 6.09 -7.73 -13.36
N TYR A 47 4.82 -7.36 -13.16
CA TYR A 47 3.78 -7.28 -14.18
C TYR A 47 3.50 -5.84 -14.62
N GLY A 48 4.07 -4.84 -13.93
CA GLY A 48 3.99 -3.43 -14.34
C GLY A 48 3.88 -2.49 -13.15
N SER A 49 3.19 -1.37 -13.39
CA SER A 49 2.93 -0.36 -12.38
C SER A 49 1.58 0.32 -12.60
N GLY A 50 1.03 0.89 -11.54
CA GLY A 50 -0.20 1.65 -11.64
C GLY A 50 -0.62 2.32 -10.35
N ASP A 51 -1.79 2.96 -10.38
CA ASP A 51 -2.29 3.65 -9.20
C ASP A 51 -2.81 2.68 -8.15
N TRP A 52 -2.58 3.02 -6.88
CA TRP A 52 -3.10 2.32 -5.72
C TRP A 52 -3.65 3.33 -4.73
N ARG A 53 -4.90 3.15 -4.27
CA ARG A 53 -5.52 4.04 -3.28
C ARG A 53 -6.34 3.28 -2.29
N VAL A 54 -6.00 3.44 -1.02
CA VAL A 54 -6.72 2.81 0.08
C VAL A 54 -7.08 3.80 1.17
N LYS A 55 -8.14 3.45 1.90
CA LYS A 55 -8.54 4.13 3.13
C LYS A 55 -8.24 3.21 4.31
N PHE A 56 -7.43 3.69 5.22
CA PHE A 56 -7.16 3.02 6.49
C PHE A 56 -8.33 3.16 7.47
N SER A 57 -8.49 2.15 8.32
CA SER A 57 -9.26 2.24 9.56
C SER A 57 -8.62 3.27 10.50
N ARG A 58 -9.39 3.74 11.51
CA ARG A 58 -8.94 4.79 12.44
C ARG A 58 -7.71 4.38 13.26
N ASP A 59 -7.53 3.09 13.51
CA ASP A 59 -6.39 2.50 14.19
C ASP A 59 -5.18 2.25 13.26
N PHE A 60 -5.30 2.58 11.97
CA PHE A 60 -4.26 2.41 10.96
C PHE A 60 -3.77 0.94 10.81
N VAL A 61 -4.67 -0.02 11.07
CA VAL A 61 -4.37 -1.47 10.98
C VAL A 61 -4.95 -2.12 9.73
N LYS A 62 -6.20 -1.80 9.38
CA LYS A 62 -6.90 -2.37 8.23
C LYS A 62 -7.01 -1.31 7.14
N PHE A 63 -7.10 -1.74 5.90
CA PHE A 63 -7.37 -0.84 4.79
C PHE A 63 -8.29 -1.48 3.76
N GLN A 64 -9.02 -0.62 3.07
CA GLN A 64 -9.88 -0.99 1.95
C GLN A 64 -9.65 -0.02 0.80
N GLY A 65 -9.60 -0.52 -0.42
CA GLY A 65 -9.37 0.34 -1.56
C GLY A 65 -9.26 -0.36 -2.88
N LEU A 66 -8.58 0.32 -3.81
CA LEU A 66 -8.55 -0.04 -5.21
C LEU A 66 -7.13 0.08 -5.76
N TRP A 67 -6.84 -0.72 -6.78
CA TRP A 67 -5.69 -0.56 -7.65
C TRP A 67 -6.09 -0.55 -9.12
N PHE A 68 -5.22 0.03 -9.92
CA PHE A 68 -5.42 0.29 -11.33
C PHE A 68 -4.21 -0.19 -12.13
N GLY A 69 -4.44 -0.65 -13.36
CA GLY A 69 -3.41 -1.25 -14.21
C GLY A 69 -2.44 -0.22 -14.81
N SER A 70 -2.67 1.07 -14.62
CA SER A 70 -1.83 2.15 -15.12
C SER A 70 -1.83 3.34 -14.17
N VAL A 71 -0.76 4.13 -14.24
CA VAL A 71 -0.63 5.38 -13.49
C VAL A 71 -1.53 6.45 -14.11
N GLY A 72 -2.21 7.25 -13.28
CA GLY A 72 -3.12 8.32 -13.69
C GLY A 72 -4.59 7.91 -13.84
N GLN A 73 -4.91 6.62 -13.77
CA GLN A 73 -6.29 6.13 -13.89
C GLN A 73 -7.19 6.59 -12.72
N ILE A 74 -6.63 6.88 -11.54
CA ILE A 74 -7.40 7.49 -10.44
C ILE A 74 -7.82 8.91 -10.79
N GLU A 75 -7.00 9.67 -11.51
CA GLU A 75 -7.35 11.04 -11.91
C GLU A 75 -8.43 11.02 -13.01
N GLU A 76 -8.32 10.07 -13.94
CA GLU A 76 -9.25 9.93 -15.06
C GLU A 76 -10.62 9.35 -14.64
N PHE A 77 -10.62 8.28 -13.84
CA PHE A 77 -11.83 7.50 -13.54
C PHE A 77 -12.28 7.61 -12.07
N GLY A 78 -11.49 8.27 -11.22
CA GLY A 78 -11.77 8.36 -9.79
C GLY A 78 -11.72 6.99 -9.12
N ASN A 79 -12.87 6.52 -8.62
CA ASN A 79 -13.01 5.20 -8.01
C ASN A 79 -13.61 4.15 -8.95
N LYS A 80 -13.92 4.50 -10.20
CA LYS A 80 -14.58 3.58 -11.13
C LYS A 80 -13.53 2.73 -11.84
N GLY A 81 -13.82 1.44 -12.05
CA GLY A 81 -12.94 0.55 -12.83
C GLY A 81 -11.72 0.00 -12.10
N GLY A 82 -11.45 0.43 -10.87
CA GLY A 82 -10.37 -0.13 -10.06
C GLY A 82 -10.71 -1.54 -9.55
N MET A 83 -9.67 -2.35 -9.38
CA MET A 83 -9.76 -3.68 -8.78
C MET A 83 -9.59 -3.58 -7.27
N ARG A 84 -10.36 -4.37 -6.52
CA ARG A 84 -10.37 -4.31 -5.06
C ARG A 84 -9.03 -4.73 -4.46
N TRP A 85 -8.54 -3.94 -3.51
CA TRP A 85 -7.39 -4.27 -2.68
C TRP A 85 -7.69 -3.93 -1.23
N ASP A 86 -8.06 -4.96 -0.48
CA ASP A 86 -8.29 -4.87 0.96
C ASP A 86 -7.21 -5.67 1.68
N GLY A 87 -6.86 -5.23 2.88
CA GLY A 87 -5.84 -5.94 3.64
C GLY A 87 -5.61 -5.40 5.04
N VAL A 88 -4.61 -6.01 5.66
CA VAL A 88 -4.06 -5.59 6.96
C VAL A 88 -2.64 -5.10 6.75
N ARG A 89 -2.30 -4.00 7.42
CA ARG A 89 -0.94 -3.54 7.56
C ARG A 89 -0.21 -4.47 8.51
N LYS A 90 0.95 -4.97 8.09
CA LYS A 90 1.89 -5.62 9.00
C LYS A 90 2.38 -4.57 10.00
N GLN A 91 2.07 -4.78 11.28
CA GLN A 91 2.65 -3.97 12.35
C GLN A 91 4.04 -4.52 12.66
N SER A 92 5.04 -3.64 12.73
CA SER A 92 6.29 -4.01 13.41
C SER A 92 5.93 -4.29 14.87
N LEU A 93 6.28 -5.46 15.38
CA LEU A 93 6.30 -5.69 16.81
C LEU A 93 7.23 -4.63 17.39
N SER A 94 6.68 -3.66 18.13
CA SER A 94 7.51 -2.86 19.01
C SER A 94 8.13 -3.85 19.98
N SER A 95 9.45 -4.03 19.94
CA SER A 95 10.17 -4.62 21.05
C SER A 95 9.89 -3.73 22.27
N SER A 96 8.89 -4.12 23.06
CA SER A 96 8.72 -3.66 24.43
C SER A 96 10.03 -3.92 25.14
N GLY A 97 10.68 -2.85 25.59
CA GLY A 97 11.98 -2.92 26.25
C GLY A 97 11.95 -3.83 27.47
N THR A 98 13.01 -4.61 27.64
CA THR A 98 13.51 -4.96 28.97
C THR A 98 14.54 -3.92 29.33
N GLY A 99 14.09 -2.91 30.07
CA GLY A 99 14.97 -2.19 30.98
C GLY A 99 15.27 -3.08 32.17
N ALA A 100 16.55 -3.21 32.49
CA ALA A 100 17.10 -3.46 33.82
C ALA A 100 18.54 -2.96 33.80
#